data_AF-A0A3Q0RV14-F1
#
_entry.id   AF-A0A3Q0RV14-F1
#
_cell.length_a   1.000
_cell.length_b   1.000
_cell.length_c   1.000
_cell.angle_alpha   90.00
_cell.angle_beta   90.00
_cell.angle_gamma   90.00
#
_symmetry.space_group_name_H-M   'P 1'
#
loop_
_entity.id
_entity.type
_entity.pdbx_description
1 polymer ?
#
loop_
_entity_poly.entity_id
_entity_poly.type
_entity_poly.pdbx_seq_one_letter_code
_entity_poly.pdbx_strand_id
1 'polypeptide(L)'
;ECDHRSRSPHESKIKVEPEDEPLGFNPKRTPGAQPPLNARNPPPGEIFSHFFDAEVLKFLCENTNKNAAAKQKTEKTFTWTEIKPEELKKFIGMLLYMSVLRLPKISDFWRRETIFRVSFPATVMSKDRFLAILSHLHTSDPEKDVINERKKGTEDYDRLHWVRPLMEMICMRCKAIYHPRQHLLVEDRMAASKARRSMKQYIKAKPTKWWLKFFALTDSNGYTIDFQLYTGKSKLTSGNRLSYNAVADLVKKDFLGSGYIVCIDNLQTSRFLLDHLNQEGFGASGEYKQEKVDVPIKHENDLTTRSPQGSVQWIRKGAFLWMDTREASLCSTVHPVGNGDTAHHWLKEEGEEQEISIPSPTEEVDSSDQVIGTSLVHRNSRTWPITVFQHLFEIAVRNSFAIHKDRCDSMQQKPMVWQCFEEDLAAHLLGVSVKNKPQKIPDDQHLPVPTSSGQPRAHRASLGRRRCKVCHRSTAWMCETCDVGLCLQPDRNCHWQYHQDD
;
A
#
# COMPACT_ATOMS: atom_id res chain seq x y z
N GLU A 1 -24.89 10.98 -70.81
CA GLU A 1 -25.96 10.44 -69.94
C GLU A 1 -25.47 9.12 -69.39
N CYS A 2 -25.07 9.10 -68.11
CA CYS A 2 -24.64 7.89 -67.42
C CYS A 2 -25.59 7.66 -66.24
N ASP A 3 -26.16 6.45 -66.22
CA ASP A 3 -27.15 5.96 -65.28
C ASP A 3 -26.75 6.10 -63.80
N HIS A 4 -27.67 6.66 -63.02
CA HIS A 4 -27.67 6.57 -61.56
C HIS A 4 -28.16 5.18 -61.13
N ARG A 5 -27.27 4.37 -60.54
CA ARG A 5 -27.65 3.28 -59.63
C ARG A 5 -27.05 3.50 -58.26
N SER A 6 -27.89 3.98 -57.36
CA SER A 6 -27.65 4.06 -55.92
C SER A 6 -27.36 2.67 -55.35
N ARG A 7 -26.21 2.48 -54.71
CA ARG A 7 -25.95 1.32 -53.84
C ARG A 7 -26.32 1.72 -52.41
N SER A 8 -27.25 0.97 -51.83
CA SER A 8 -27.66 1.03 -50.43
C SER A 8 -26.46 0.79 -49.49
N PRO A 9 -26.41 1.42 -48.30
CA PRO A 9 -25.43 1.06 -47.27
C PRO A 9 -25.69 -0.37 -46.80
N HIS A 10 -24.61 -1.12 -46.54
CA HIS A 10 -24.67 -2.43 -45.89
C HIS A 10 -25.27 -2.28 -44.49
N GLU A 11 -26.55 -2.64 -44.33
CA GLU A 11 -27.15 -2.89 -43.02
C GLU A 11 -26.47 -4.13 -42.40
N SER A 12 -25.74 -3.90 -41.31
CA SER A 12 -25.31 -4.96 -40.40
C SER A 12 -26.55 -5.59 -39.76
N LYS A 13 -26.96 -6.77 -40.21
CA LYS A 13 -28.05 -7.53 -39.58
C LYS A 13 -27.60 -8.05 -38.21
N ILE A 14 -27.96 -7.32 -37.16
CA ILE A 14 -27.82 -7.77 -35.77
C ILE A 14 -28.99 -8.71 -35.47
N LYS A 15 -28.72 -9.99 -35.23
CA LYS A 15 -29.67 -10.89 -34.57
C LYS A 15 -29.57 -10.65 -33.07
N VAL A 16 -30.54 -9.93 -32.51
CA VAL A 16 -30.68 -9.72 -31.06
C VAL A 16 -31.43 -10.93 -30.49
N GLU A 17 -30.74 -11.78 -29.73
CA GLU A 17 -31.38 -12.75 -28.83
C GLU A 17 -31.83 -12.05 -27.54
N PRO A 18 -32.81 -12.59 -26.80
CA PRO A 18 -33.42 -11.91 -25.65
C PRO A 18 -32.38 -11.51 -24.60
N GLU A 19 -32.53 -10.31 -24.06
CA GLU A 19 -31.69 -9.78 -22.97
C GLU A 19 -31.84 -10.65 -21.73
N ASP A 20 -30.73 -11.21 -21.24
CA ASP A 20 -30.68 -11.85 -19.91
C ASP A 20 -31.00 -10.79 -18.85
N GLU A 21 -31.90 -11.09 -17.89
CA GLU A 21 -32.24 -10.16 -16.80
C GLU A 21 -30.98 -9.71 -16.04
N PRO A 22 -30.86 -8.42 -15.68
CA PRO A 22 -29.70 -7.92 -14.93
C PRO A 22 -29.56 -8.65 -13.60
N LEU A 23 -28.34 -9.11 -13.31
CA LEU A 23 -28.01 -9.81 -12.06
C LEU A 23 -28.40 -8.98 -10.83
N GLY A 24 -29.40 -9.43 -10.08
CA GLY A 24 -29.83 -8.76 -8.85
C GLY A 24 -28.71 -8.72 -7.80
N PHE A 25 -28.31 -7.51 -7.39
CA PHE A 25 -27.27 -7.30 -6.38
C PHE A 25 -27.77 -7.63 -4.97
N ASN A 26 -27.29 -8.76 -4.42
CA ASN A 26 -27.73 -9.32 -3.15
C ASN A 26 -26.52 -9.57 -2.23
N PRO A 27 -25.93 -8.52 -1.63
CA PRO A 27 -24.78 -8.65 -0.74
C PRO A 27 -25.17 -9.26 0.61
N LYS A 28 -24.26 -10.03 1.22
CA LYS A 28 -24.49 -10.68 2.54
C LYS A 28 -24.59 -9.69 3.70
N ARG A 29 -23.94 -8.54 3.57
CA ARG A 29 -23.99 -7.43 4.52
C ARG A 29 -24.24 -6.14 3.77
N THR A 30 -24.57 -5.07 4.49
CA THR A 30 -24.65 -3.74 3.87
C THR A 30 -23.26 -3.33 3.35
N PRO A 31 -23.10 -2.96 2.06
CA PRO A 31 -21.83 -2.47 1.54
C PRO A 31 -21.30 -1.23 2.27
N GLY A 32 -19.98 -1.09 2.32
CA GLY A 32 -19.26 -0.04 3.02
C GLY A 32 -18.65 -0.49 4.36
N ALA A 33 -18.18 0.48 5.13
CA ALA A 33 -17.66 0.25 6.48
C ALA A 33 -18.67 -0.49 7.37
N GLN A 34 -18.18 -1.36 8.25
CA GLN A 34 -18.99 -2.14 9.19
C GLN A 34 -18.91 -1.53 10.61
N PRO A 35 -19.85 -1.84 11.52
CA PRO A 35 -19.77 -1.38 12.91
C PRO A 35 -18.43 -1.77 13.58
N PRO A 36 -17.82 -0.89 14.39
CA PRO A 36 -18.31 0.44 14.80
C PRO A 36 -17.92 1.59 13.84
N LEU A 37 -17.17 1.32 12.78
CA LEU A 37 -16.64 2.34 11.86
C LEU A 37 -17.73 3.01 11.02
N ASN A 38 -18.88 2.36 10.85
CA ASN A 38 -20.02 2.91 10.12
C ASN A 38 -20.86 3.93 10.91
N ALA A 39 -20.58 4.12 12.20
CA ALA A 39 -21.36 5.01 13.07
C ALA A 39 -20.83 6.45 13.13
N ARG A 40 -19.54 6.68 12.86
CA ARG A 40 -18.89 8.00 12.97
C ARG A 40 -17.89 8.27 11.84
N ASN A 41 -17.21 9.42 11.88
CA ASN A 41 -15.98 9.67 11.11
C ASN A 41 -14.77 9.56 12.04
N PRO A 42 -14.23 8.35 12.28
CA PRO A 42 -13.09 8.18 13.18
C PRO A 42 -11.80 8.74 12.54
N PRO A 43 -10.85 9.25 13.36
CA PRO A 43 -9.57 9.71 12.85
C PRO A 43 -8.73 8.56 12.25
N PRO A 44 -7.75 8.86 11.38
CA PRO A 44 -6.92 7.86 10.71
C PRO A 44 -6.34 6.78 11.63
N GLY A 45 -5.81 7.18 12.79
CA GLY A 45 -5.24 6.29 13.78
C GLY A 45 -6.23 5.30 14.39
N GLU A 46 -7.48 5.72 14.58
CA GLU A 46 -8.53 4.84 15.11
C GLU A 46 -8.94 3.79 14.06
N ILE A 47 -9.10 4.19 12.80
CA ILE A 47 -9.38 3.26 11.69
C ILE A 47 -8.26 2.23 11.58
N PHE A 48 -7.01 2.68 11.57
CA PHE A 48 -5.83 1.81 11.47
C PHE A 48 -5.74 0.80 12.62
N SER A 49 -6.16 1.20 13.83
CA SER A 49 -6.16 0.34 15.02
C SER A 49 -7.09 -0.86 14.91
N HIS A 50 -8.02 -0.90 13.95
CA HIS A 50 -8.79 -2.11 13.65
C HIS A 50 -8.01 -3.17 12.86
N PHE A 51 -6.95 -2.78 12.15
CA PHE A 51 -6.05 -3.70 11.45
C PHE A 51 -4.87 -4.14 12.32
N PHE A 52 -4.27 -3.20 13.04
CA PHE A 52 -3.19 -3.43 14.00
C PHE A 52 -3.71 -3.21 15.43
N ASP A 53 -4.66 -4.05 15.82
CA ASP A 53 -5.26 -4.03 17.15
C ASP A 53 -4.29 -4.54 18.25
N ALA A 54 -4.79 -4.57 19.48
CA ALA A 54 -4.02 -5.05 20.63
C ALA A 54 -3.54 -6.50 20.46
N GLU A 55 -4.32 -7.35 19.78
CA GLU A 55 -3.96 -8.74 19.53
C GLU A 55 -2.79 -8.85 18.54
N VAL A 56 -2.86 -8.15 17.40
CA VAL A 56 -1.80 -8.12 16.39
C VAL A 56 -0.50 -7.56 16.97
N LEU A 57 -0.58 -6.45 17.71
CA LEU A 57 0.59 -5.84 18.32
C LEU A 57 1.24 -6.73 19.38
N LYS A 58 0.42 -7.36 20.23
CA LYS A 58 0.91 -8.31 21.24
C LYS A 58 1.57 -9.52 20.57
N PHE A 59 0.91 -10.10 19.56
CA PHE A 59 1.43 -11.22 18.77
C PHE A 59 2.80 -10.90 18.15
N LEU A 60 2.94 -9.72 17.53
CA LEU A 60 4.21 -9.28 16.95
C LEU A 60 5.30 -9.08 18.01
N CYS A 61 4.97 -8.45 19.15
CA CYS A 61 5.90 -8.27 20.26
C CYS A 61 6.41 -9.62 20.79
N GLU A 62 5.51 -10.53 21.12
CA GLU A 62 5.85 -11.84 21.68
C GLU A 62 6.79 -12.63 20.76
N ASN A 63 6.43 -12.74 19.48
CA ASN A 63 7.22 -13.50 18.51
C ASN A 63 8.57 -12.84 18.19
N THR A 64 8.60 -11.51 18.12
CA THR A 64 9.85 -10.76 17.92
C THR A 64 10.79 -10.90 19.12
N ASN A 65 10.24 -10.84 20.35
CA ASN A 65 11.02 -11.05 21.58
C ASN A 65 11.54 -12.48 21.69
N LYS A 66 10.71 -13.50 21.40
CA LYS A 66 11.15 -14.91 21.33
C LYS A 66 12.27 -15.11 20.30
N ASN A 67 12.13 -14.53 19.11
CA ASN A 67 13.14 -14.63 18.05
C ASN A 67 14.46 -13.96 18.47
N ALA A 68 14.41 -12.78 19.07
CA ALA A 68 15.60 -12.11 19.59
C ALA A 68 16.28 -12.92 20.70
N ALA A 69 15.52 -13.46 21.66
CA ALA A 69 16.05 -14.31 22.72
C ALA A 69 16.70 -15.59 22.18
N ALA A 70 16.11 -16.22 21.15
CA ALA A 70 16.69 -17.38 20.48
C ALA A 70 18.03 -17.02 19.81
N LYS A 71 18.10 -15.89 19.10
CA LYS A 71 19.34 -15.42 18.46
C LYS A 71 20.41 -15.01 19.47
N GLN A 72 20.06 -14.45 20.63
CA GLN A 72 21.05 -14.12 21.66
C GLN A 72 21.78 -15.36 22.20
N LYS A 73 21.14 -16.54 22.17
CA LYS A 73 21.78 -17.80 22.57
C LYS A 73 22.83 -18.27 21.56
N THR A 74 22.65 -17.94 20.28
CA THR A 74 23.55 -18.37 19.19
C THR A 74 24.55 -17.29 18.78
N GLU A 75 24.18 -16.01 18.88
CA GLU A 75 24.92 -14.84 18.42
C GLU A 75 24.98 -13.82 19.56
N LYS A 76 26.14 -13.69 20.23
CA LYS A 76 26.34 -12.75 21.36
C LYS A 76 26.63 -11.31 20.92
N THR A 77 26.14 -10.89 19.76
CA THR A 77 26.59 -9.68 19.08
C THR A 77 25.72 -8.45 19.33
N PHE A 78 24.58 -8.59 20.02
CA PHE A 78 23.64 -7.48 20.23
C PHE A 78 22.94 -7.51 21.60
N THR A 79 22.62 -6.32 22.09
CA THR A 79 21.80 -6.10 23.29
C THR A 79 20.32 -6.08 22.93
N TRP A 80 19.48 -6.79 23.67
CA TRP A 80 18.03 -6.81 23.48
C TRP A 80 17.31 -6.43 24.76
N THR A 81 16.37 -5.50 24.63
CA THR A 81 15.36 -5.22 25.64
C THR A 81 14.01 -5.65 25.07
N GLU A 82 13.17 -6.25 25.90
CA GLU A 82 11.84 -6.69 25.49
C GLU A 82 11.02 -5.54 24.91
N ILE A 83 10.49 -5.73 23.70
CA ILE A 83 9.61 -4.75 23.05
C ILE A 83 8.20 -4.91 23.61
N LYS A 84 7.55 -3.79 23.93
CA LYS A 84 6.14 -3.72 24.34
C LYS A 84 5.27 -3.14 23.21
N PRO A 85 3.94 -3.36 23.23
CA PRO A 85 3.05 -2.86 22.17
C PRO A 85 3.19 -1.37 21.89
N GLU A 86 3.36 -0.53 22.92
CA GLU A 86 3.55 0.92 22.76
C GLU A 86 4.86 1.30 22.04
N GLU A 87 5.94 0.54 22.25
CA GLU A 87 7.19 0.73 21.53
C GLU A 87 7.08 0.24 20.09
N LEU A 88 6.38 -0.89 19.86
CA LEU A 88 6.15 -1.42 18.52
C LEU A 88 5.28 -0.48 17.68
N LYS A 89 4.25 0.14 18.27
CA LYS A 89 3.45 1.20 17.61
C LYS A 89 4.35 2.34 17.13
N LYS A 90 5.26 2.84 17.97
CA LYS A 90 6.23 3.87 17.58
C LYS A 90 7.16 3.40 16.46
N PHE A 91 7.60 2.15 16.48
CA PHE A 91 8.40 1.57 15.39
C PHE A 91 7.62 1.56 14.06
N ILE A 92 6.35 1.15 14.07
CA ILE A 92 5.47 1.16 12.88
C ILE A 92 5.21 2.60 12.43
N GLY A 93 4.95 3.52 13.36
CA GLY A 93 4.82 4.95 13.08
C GLY A 93 6.08 5.54 12.46
N MET A 94 7.26 5.10 12.88
CA MET A 94 8.54 5.47 12.25
C MET A 94 8.68 4.92 10.83
N LEU A 95 8.17 3.71 10.53
CA LEU A 95 8.14 3.18 9.16
C LEU A 95 7.27 4.06 8.25
N LEU A 96 6.13 4.54 8.74
CA LEU A 96 5.25 5.46 8.01
C LEU A 96 5.85 6.87 7.89
N TYR A 97 6.44 7.40 8.96
CA TYR A 97 7.18 8.67 8.89
C TYR A 97 8.26 8.63 7.78
N MET A 98 8.93 7.49 7.65
CA MET A 98 9.95 7.25 6.62
C MET A 98 9.40 6.96 5.21
N SER A 99 8.09 6.67 5.06
CA SER A 99 7.43 6.58 3.75
C SER A 99 7.17 7.97 3.18
N VAL A 100 6.71 8.87 4.04
CA VAL A 100 6.43 10.28 3.76
C VAL A 100 7.73 11.04 3.54
N LEU A 101 8.65 11.02 4.51
CA LEU A 101 9.97 11.65 4.39
C LEU A 101 10.99 10.66 3.84
N ARG A 102 11.33 10.77 2.55
CA ARG A 102 12.27 9.85 1.89
C ARG A 102 13.71 10.36 1.95
N LEU A 103 14.57 9.60 2.62
CA LEU A 103 16.03 9.79 2.57
C LEU A 103 16.73 8.57 1.94
N PRO A 104 17.92 8.75 1.33
CA PRO A 104 18.62 7.66 0.62
C PRO A 104 18.99 6.46 1.50
N LYS A 105 19.42 6.67 2.75
CA LYS A 105 19.78 5.59 3.68
C LYS A 105 18.99 5.68 4.97
N ILE A 106 18.72 4.53 5.60
CA ILE A 106 18.05 4.46 6.91
C ILE A 106 18.83 5.24 7.98
N SER A 107 20.17 5.17 7.94
CA SER A 107 21.04 5.91 8.86
C SER A 107 20.91 7.43 8.75
N ASP A 108 20.41 7.94 7.62
CA ASP A 108 20.36 9.38 7.36
C ASP A 108 19.37 10.11 8.25
N PHE A 109 18.33 9.40 8.73
CA PHE A 109 17.35 9.91 9.70
C PHE A 109 17.95 10.24 11.07
N TRP A 110 19.17 9.75 11.37
CA TRP A 110 19.86 9.97 12.64
C TRP A 110 21.20 10.70 12.47
N ARG A 111 21.43 11.41 11.35
CA ARG A 111 22.59 12.30 11.19
C ARG A 111 22.54 13.46 12.20
N ARG A 112 23.67 13.77 12.83
CA ARG A 112 23.77 14.84 13.84
C ARG A 112 24.59 16.05 13.38
N GLU A 113 25.63 15.84 12.58
CA GLU A 113 26.70 16.82 12.31
C GLU A 113 26.65 17.40 10.89
N THR A 114 25.48 17.38 10.24
CA THR A 114 25.34 17.87 8.86
C THR A 114 24.10 18.73 8.72
N ILE A 115 24.09 19.62 7.72
CA ILE A 115 22.91 20.40 7.33
C ILE A 115 21.69 19.53 6.96
N PHE A 116 21.88 18.23 6.71
CA PHE A 116 20.84 17.25 6.43
C PHE A 116 20.25 16.59 7.71
N ARG A 117 20.45 17.17 8.88
CA ARG A 117 19.93 16.66 10.16
C ARG A 117 18.41 16.67 10.18
N VAL A 118 17.81 15.54 10.58
CA VAL A 118 16.38 15.42 10.89
C VAL A 118 16.23 15.25 12.40
N SER A 119 15.61 16.21 13.08
CA SER A 119 15.56 16.26 14.54
C SER A 119 14.62 15.22 15.16
N PHE A 120 13.51 14.94 14.49
CA PHE A 120 12.40 14.16 15.06
C PHE A 120 12.68 12.66 15.27
N PRO A 121 13.26 11.88 14.32
CA PRO A 121 13.49 10.44 14.51
C PRO A 121 14.23 10.05 15.79
N ALA A 122 15.23 10.85 16.18
CA ALA A 122 16.06 10.59 17.34
C ALA A 122 15.34 10.83 18.67
N THR A 123 14.24 11.60 18.69
CA THR A 123 13.42 11.80 19.90
C THR A 123 12.47 10.64 20.16
N VAL A 124 12.11 9.89 19.11
CA VAL A 124 11.20 8.74 19.19
C VAL A 124 11.95 7.48 19.60
N MET A 125 13.03 7.13 18.89
CA MET A 125 13.87 5.98 19.23
C MET A 125 15.29 6.12 18.65
N SER A 126 16.25 5.45 19.28
CA SER A 126 17.63 5.44 18.77
C SER A 126 17.73 4.64 17.46
N LYS A 127 18.69 5.02 16.60
CA LYS A 127 19.02 4.29 15.36
C LYS A 127 19.24 2.80 15.63
N ASP A 128 20.02 2.49 16.65
CA ASP A 128 20.42 1.12 16.96
C ASP A 128 19.22 0.30 17.46
N ARG A 129 18.32 0.91 18.25
CA ARG A 129 17.08 0.26 18.65
C ARG A 129 16.15 0.02 17.46
N PHE A 130 15.96 1.01 16.58
CA PHE A 130 15.16 0.84 15.35
C PHE A 130 15.69 -0.31 14.48
N LEU A 131 17.01 -0.35 14.25
CA LEU A 131 17.65 -1.40 13.47
C LEU A 131 17.59 -2.77 14.16
N ALA A 132 17.72 -2.81 15.49
CA ALA A 132 17.55 -4.03 16.27
C ALA A 132 16.13 -4.59 16.10
N ILE A 133 15.09 -3.77 16.25
CA ILE A 133 13.70 -4.19 16.05
C ILE A 133 13.51 -4.68 14.61
N LEU A 134 13.93 -3.88 13.62
CA LEU A 134 13.79 -4.24 12.20
C LEU A 134 14.46 -5.57 11.85
N SER A 135 15.63 -5.87 12.41
CA SER A 135 16.39 -7.10 12.11
C SER A 135 15.87 -8.35 12.83
N HIS A 136 15.08 -8.17 13.88
CA HIS A 136 14.54 -9.25 14.70
C HIS A 136 13.02 -9.43 14.58
N LEU A 137 12.34 -8.51 13.89
CA LEU A 137 10.91 -8.58 13.63
C LEU A 137 10.52 -9.94 13.09
N HIS A 138 9.59 -10.61 13.77
CA HIS A 138 9.20 -11.99 13.47
C HIS A 138 7.69 -12.15 13.57
N THR A 139 7.09 -12.82 12.58
CA THR A 139 5.63 -12.82 12.32
C THR A 139 4.97 -14.18 12.53
N SER A 140 5.66 -15.10 13.18
CA SER A 140 5.20 -16.46 13.55
C SER A 140 5.87 -16.90 14.85
N ASP A 141 5.44 -18.01 15.44
CA ASP A 141 6.11 -18.53 16.65
C ASP A 141 7.42 -19.25 16.26
N PRO A 142 8.60 -18.79 16.73
CA PRO A 142 9.89 -19.42 16.40
C PRO A 142 9.95 -20.92 16.72
N GLU A 143 9.27 -21.40 17.76
CA GLU A 143 9.28 -22.81 18.12
C GLU A 143 8.47 -23.65 17.11
N LYS A 144 7.32 -23.12 16.67
CA LYS A 144 6.51 -23.75 15.60
C LYS A 144 7.24 -23.72 14.26
N ASP A 145 8.03 -22.69 14.00
CA ASP A 145 8.84 -22.61 12.79
C ASP A 145 9.88 -23.73 12.72
N VAL A 146 10.55 -24.02 13.85
CA VAL A 146 11.50 -25.14 13.93
C VAL A 146 10.80 -26.47 13.65
N ILE A 147 9.59 -26.67 14.17
CA ILE A 147 8.80 -27.87 13.91
C ILE A 147 8.43 -27.96 12.42
N ASN A 148 7.98 -26.87 11.81
CA ASN A 148 7.61 -26.84 10.40
C ASN A 148 8.83 -27.06 9.49
N GLU A 149 9.99 -26.48 9.79
CA GLU A 149 11.22 -26.70 9.02
C GLU A 149 11.68 -28.17 9.04
N ARG A 150 11.38 -28.95 10.09
CA ARG A 150 11.64 -30.40 10.11
C ARG A 150 10.79 -31.18 9.09
N LYS A 151 9.66 -30.62 8.67
CA LYS A 151 8.77 -31.23 7.65
C LYS A 151 9.21 -30.91 6.22
N LYS A 152 10.25 -30.10 6.03
CA LYS A 152 10.67 -29.63 4.70
C LYS A 152 10.93 -30.81 3.76
N GLY A 153 10.21 -30.81 2.63
CA GLY A 153 10.28 -31.88 1.63
C GLY A 153 9.09 -32.86 1.70
N THR A 154 8.26 -32.79 2.73
CA THR A 154 6.98 -33.53 2.82
C THR A 154 5.81 -32.65 2.35
N GLU A 155 4.65 -33.27 2.16
CA GLU A 155 3.40 -32.56 1.83
C GLU A 155 2.91 -31.66 2.97
N ASP A 156 3.25 -32.01 4.23
CA ASP A 156 2.88 -31.26 5.43
C ASP A 156 3.72 -29.98 5.66
N TYR A 157 4.68 -29.67 4.77
CA TYR A 157 5.52 -28.48 4.89
C TYR A 157 4.77 -27.23 4.44
N ASP A 158 4.46 -26.34 5.40
CA ASP A 158 3.93 -25.03 5.05
C ASP A 158 5.07 -24.07 4.64
N ARG A 159 5.11 -23.71 3.35
CA ARG A 159 6.09 -22.76 2.80
C ARG A 159 5.92 -21.34 3.35
N LEU A 160 4.74 -20.99 3.84
CA LEU A 160 4.40 -19.65 4.31
C LEU A 160 4.40 -19.51 5.84
N HIS A 161 4.78 -20.55 6.58
CA HIS A 161 4.68 -20.59 8.05
C HIS A 161 5.25 -19.35 8.77
N TRP A 162 6.33 -18.75 8.25
CA TRP A 162 6.92 -17.52 8.82
C TRP A 162 6.00 -16.30 8.80
N VAL A 163 5.05 -16.23 7.86
CA VAL A 163 4.20 -15.04 7.64
C VAL A 163 2.72 -15.35 7.73
N ARG A 164 2.33 -16.64 7.60
CA ARG A 164 0.94 -17.09 7.54
C ARG A 164 0.12 -16.58 8.73
N PRO A 165 0.58 -16.67 9.99
CA PRO A 165 -0.23 -16.21 11.12
C PRO A 165 -0.61 -14.74 11.00
N LEU A 166 0.36 -13.85 10.72
CA LEU A 166 0.07 -12.43 10.54
C LEU A 166 -0.80 -12.16 9.29
N MET A 167 -0.54 -12.86 8.18
CA MET A 167 -1.36 -12.72 6.96
C MET A 167 -2.83 -13.04 7.24
N GLU A 168 -3.10 -14.15 7.93
CA GLU A 168 -4.46 -14.57 8.30
C GLU A 168 -5.10 -13.57 9.26
N MET A 169 -4.37 -13.08 10.26
CA MET A 169 -4.85 -12.03 11.16
C MET A 169 -5.30 -10.77 10.41
N ILE A 170 -4.50 -10.29 9.47
CA ILE A 170 -4.81 -9.08 8.69
C ILE A 170 -5.94 -9.35 7.69
N CYS A 171 -5.94 -10.49 6.99
CA CYS A 171 -7.01 -10.88 6.07
C CYS A 171 -8.37 -10.95 6.78
N MET A 172 -8.43 -11.58 7.97
CA MET A 172 -9.66 -11.64 8.76
C MET A 172 -10.20 -10.25 9.09
N ARG A 173 -9.31 -9.31 9.46
CA ARG A 173 -9.70 -7.92 9.76
C ARG A 173 -10.17 -7.18 8.51
N CYS A 174 -9.51 -7.37 7.37
CA CYS A 174 -9.93 -6.80 6.08
C CYS A 174 -11.37 -7.21 5.74
N LYS A 175 -11.71 -8.49 5.92
CA LYS A 175 -13.06 -9.02 5.72
C LYS A 175 -14.06 -8.56 6.77
N ALA A 176 -13.64 -8.43 8.03
CA ALA A 176 -14.55 -8.10 9.11
C ALA A 176 -15.08 -6.67 9.02
N ILE A 177 -14.20 -5.68 8.77
CA ILE A 177 -14.52 -4.27 9.01
C ILE A 177 -15.11 -3.53 7.80
N TYR A 178 -15.16 -4.17 6.64
CA TYR A 178 -15.70 -3.60 5.40
C TYR A 178 -16.40 -4.69 4.59
N HIS A 179 -17.49 -4.33 3.90
CA HIS A 179 -18.15 -5.19 2.93
C HIS A 179 -18.17 -4.49 1.57
N PRO A 180 -17.77 -5.15 0.48
CA PRO A 180 -17.56 -4.44 -0.77
C PRO A 180 -18.85 -4.04 -1.48
N ARG A 181 -18.72 -3.06 -2.39
CA ARG A 181 -19.77 -2.67 -3.34
C ARG A 181 -19.80 -3.65 -4.51
N GLN A 182 -20.74 -3.42 -5.43
CA GLN A 182 -21.05 -4.35 -6.51
C GLN A 182 -19.86 -4.70 -7.42
N HIS A 183 -18.96 -3.74 -7.65
CA HIS A 183 -17.84 -3.90 -8.57
C HIS A 183 -16.57 -4.31 -7.83
N LEU A 184 -16.03 -5.46 -8.20
CA LEU A 184 -14.84 -6.08 -7.62
C LEU A 184 -13.75 -6.18 -8.67
N LEU A 185 -12.51 -6.00 -8.25
CA LEU A 185 -11.32 -6.19 -9.07
C LEU A 185 -10.44 -7.28 -8.46
N VAL A 186 -10.10 -8.30 -9.26
CA VAL A 186 -9.09 -9.30 -8.93
C VAL A 186 -7.83 -8.99 -9.73
N GLU A 187 -6.75 -8.65 -9.04
CA GLU A 187 -5.50 -8.18 -9.63
C GLU A 187 -4.26 -8.88 -9.07
N ASP A 188 -3.17 -8.82 -9.86
CA ASP A 188 -1.83 -9.24 -9.47
C ASP A 188 -1.05 -8.12 -8.78
N ARG A 189 -0.95 -8.15 -7.46
CA ARG A 189 -0.11 -7.22 -6.70
C ARG A 189 1.33 -7.72 -6.56
N MET A 190 2.29 -6.82 -6.76
CA MET A 190 3.72 -7.14 -6.70
C MET A 190 4.41 -6.40 -5.56
N ALA A 191 5.03 -7.13 -4.63
CA ALA A 191 5.87 -6.58 -3.56
C ALA A 191 7.36 -6.79 -3.85
N ALA A 192 8.12 -5.70 -3.97
CA ALA A 192 9.55 -5.76 -4.32
C ALA A 192 10.34 -6.52 -3.25
N SER A 193 11.12 -7.53 -3.65
CA SER A 193 11.96 -8.27 -2.69
C SER A 193 13.33 -8.59 -3.25
N LYS A 194 14.39 -8.42 -2.44
CA LYS A 194 15.75 -8.85 -2.78
C LYS A 194 16.14 -10.21 -2.18
N ALA A 195 15.23 -10.90 -1.48
CA ALA A 195 15.50 -12.20 -0.83
C ALA A 195 15.92 -13.33 -1.80
N ARG A 196 16.66 -14.34 -1.38
CA ARG A 196 17.01 -15.49 -2.25
C ARG A 196 16.08 -16.68 -1.97
N ARG A 197 14.88 -16.70 -2.56
CA ARG A 197 13.88 -17.78 -2.41
C ARG A 197 13.17 -18.09 -3.74
N SER A 198 12.72 -19.33 -3.91
CA SER A 198 12.06 -19.85 -5.12
C SER A 198 10.67 -19.27 -5.40
N MET A 199 10.04 -18.61 -4.43
CA MET A 199 8.69 -18.03 -4.56
C MET A 199 8.66 -16.70 -5.32
N LYS A 200 9.81 -16.20 -5.75
CA LYS A 200 9.91 -14.91 -6.44
C LYS A 200 9.57 -15.05 -7.90
N GLN A 201 8.79 -14.10 -8.42
CA GLN A 201 8.57 -13.96 -9.84
C GLN A 201 9.59 -13.01 -10.45
N TYR A 202 10.11 -13.39 -11.61
CA TYR A 202 11.00 -12.56 -12.41
C TYR A 202 10.18 -11.72 -13.39
N ILE A 203 10.32 -10.39 -13.33
CA ILE A 203 9.66 -9.46 -14.26
C ILE A 203 10.75 -8.75 -15.06
N LYS A 204 10.87 -9.07 -16.36
CA LYS A 204 11.93 -8.56 -17.24
C LYS A 204 11.84 -7.04 -17.45
N ALA A 205 10.62 -6.50 -17.46
CA ALA A 205 10.32 -5.11 -17.84
C ALA A 205 10.39 -4.09 -16.70
N LYS A 206 10.63 -4.51 -15.43
CA LYS A 206 10.66 -3.60 -14.28
C LYS A 206 12.10 -3.40 -13.76
N PRO A 207 12.45 -2.21 -13.20
CA PRO A 207 13.81 -1.92 -12.70
C PRO A 207 14.24 -2.87 -11.57
N THR A 208 13.34 -3.17 -10.64
CA THR A 208 13.49 -4.32 -9.74
C THR A 208 12.95 -5.54 -10.47
N LYS A 209 13.77 -6.59 -10.60
CA LYS A 209 13.41 -7.77 -11.41
C LYS A 209 12.75 -8.89 -10.61
N TRP A 210 12.76 -8.83 -9.28
CA TRP A 210 12.31 -9.92 -8.41
C TRP A 210 11.23 -9.45 -7.42
N TRP A 211 10.08 -10.11 -7.43
CA TRP A 211 8.89 -9.71 -6.68
C TRP A 211 8.23 -10.90 -5.99
N LEU A 212 7.61 -10.65 -4.85
CA LEU A 212 6.60 -11.53 -4.29
C LEU A 212 5.27 -11.14 -4.94
N LYS A 213 4.56 -12.12 -5.48
CA LYS A 213 3.27 -11.92 -6.13
C LYS A 213 2.15 -12.24 -5.16
N PHE A 214 1.18 -11.34 -5.06
CA PHE A 214 -0.07 -11.53 -4.33
C PHE A 214 -1.22 -11.48 -5.34
N PHE A 215 -2.19 -12.38 -5.21
CA PHE A 215 -3.50 -12.17 -5.81
C PHE A 215 -4.33 -11.40 -4.79
N ALA A 216 -4.98 -10.32 -5.20
CA ALA A 216 -5.79 -9.49 -4.31
C ALA A 216 -7.20 -9.32 -4.89
N LEU A 217 -8.20 -9.43 -4.02
CA LEU A 217 -9.58 -9.04 -4.30
C LEU A 217 -9.81 -7.66 -3.70
N THR A 218 -10.25 -6.72 -4.52
CA THR A 218 -10.39 -5.31 -4.15
C THR A 218 -11.76 -4.76 -4.55
N ASP A 219 -12.25 -3.80 -3.78
CA ASP A 219 -13.43 -3.01 -4.16
C ASP A 219 -13.00 -1.85 -5.06
N SER A 220 -13.93 -1.36 -5.88
CA SER A 220 -13.86 -0.17 -6.71
C SER A 220 -13.22 1.07 -6.05
N ASN A 221 -13.35 1.24 -4.72
CA ASN A 221 -12.73 2.37 -3.99
C ASN A 221 -11.24 2.15 -3.61
N GLY A 222 -10.67 1.01 -3.99
CA GLY A 222 -9.30 0.58 -3.70
C GLY A 222 -9.14 -0.23 -2.40
N TYR A 223 -10.22 -0.55 -1.68
CA TYR A 223 -10.16 -1.34 -0.46
C TYR A 223 -9.80 -2.81 -0.77
N THR A 224 -8.80 -3.35 -0.07
CA THR A 224 -8.39 -4.76 -0.21
C THR A 224 -9.22 -5.65 0.71
N ILE A 225 -10.03 -6.53 0.12
CA ILE A 225 -10.98 -7.40 0.83
C ILE A 225 -10.29 -8.69 1.26
N ASP A 226 -9.59 -9.33 0.32
CA ASP A 226 -8.89 -10.58 0.52
C ASP A 226 -7.61 -10.61 -0.32
N PHE A 227 -6.64 -11.43 0.06
CA PHE A 227 -5.40 -11.59 -0.68
C PHE A 227 -4.71 -12.91 -0.38
N GLN A 228 -3.93 -13.39 -1.33
CA GLN A 228 -3.17 -14.64 -1.20
C GLN A 228 -1.77 -14.49 -1.78
N LEU A 229 -0.77 -15.00 -1.05
CA LEU A 229 0.61 -15.00 -1.51
C LEU A 229 0.86 -16.19 -2.44
N TYR A 230 1.28 -15.89 -3.67
CA TYR A 230 1.65 -16.90 -4.65
C TYR A 230 2.94 -17.63 -4.24
N THR A 231 2.86 -18.97 -4.15
CA THR A 231 3.98 -19.83 -3.70
C THR A 231 4.69 -20.58 -4.82
N GLY A 232 4.44 -20.22 -6.09
CA GLY A 232 4.97 -20.91 -7.26
C GLY A 232 4.02 -21.97 -7.83
N LYS A 233 4.42 -22.61 -8.93
CA LYS A 233 3.64 -23.71 -9.53
C LYS A 233 3.79 -24.96 -8.67
N SER A 234 2.67 -25.54 -8.23
CA SER A 234 2.61 -26.94 -7.78
C SER A 234 2.83 -27.85 -9.00
N LYS A 235 3.45 -29.02 -8.83
CA LYS A 235 3.57 -30.03 -9.92
C LYS A 235 2.20 -30.45 -10.46
N LEU A 236 1.11 -30.18 -9.74
CA LEU A 236 -0.26 -30.56 -10.11
C LEU A 236 -1.10 -29.48 -10.83
N THR A 237 -0.64 -28.24 -10.97
CA THR A 237 -1.47 -27.15 -11.52
C THR A 237 -0.84 -26.53 -12.77
N SER A 238 -1.42 -26.82 -13.95
CA SER A 238 -1.16 -26.11 -15.21
C SER A 238 -1.65 -24.65 -15.14
N GLY A 239 -1.20 -23.78 -16.05
CA GLY A 239 -1.40 -22.32 -16.01
C GLY A 239 -2.85 -21.87 -15.80
N ASN A 240 -3.80 -22.42 -16.59
CA ASN A 240 -5.22 -22.05 -16.48
C ASN A 240 -5.84 -22.43 -15.11
N ARG A 241 -5.34 -23.48 -14.45
CA ARG A 241 -5.80 -23.87 -13.11
C ARG A 241 -5.30 -22.91 -12.02
N LEU A 242 -4.20 -22.19 -12.24
CA LEU A 242 -3.66 -21.26 -11.23
C LEU A 242 -4.51 -19.99 -11.13
N SER A 243 -4.82 -19.35 -12.26
CA SER A 243 -5.73 -18.20 -12.28
C SER A 243 -7.11 -18.59 -11.78
N TYR A 244 -7.64 -19.73 -12.26
CA TYR A 244 -8.91 -20.26 -11.80
C TYR A 244 -8.95 -20.43 -10.27
N ASN A 245 -7.99 -21.16 -9.70
CA ASN A 245 -7.94 -21.40 -8.26
C ASN A 245 -7.80 -20.09 -7.48
N ALA A 246 -6.95 -19.17 -7.94
CA ALA A 246 -6.77 -17.89 -7.26
C ALA A 246 -8.07 -17.07 -7.22
N VAL A 247 -8.79 -16.98 -8.34
CA VAL A 247 -10.07 -16.26 -8.39
C VAL A 247 -11.13 -16.99 -7.55
N ALA A 248 -11.27 -18.31 -7.70
CA ALA A 248 -12.25 -19.11 -6.94
C ALA A 248 -12.00 -19.07 -5.41
N ASP A 249 -10.73 -19.06 -4.99
CA ASP A 249 -10.39 -18.99 -3.56
C ASP A 249 -10.59 -17.59 -2.96
N LEU A 250 -10.61 -16.54 -3.79
CA LEU A 250 -10.84 -15.15 -3.37
C LEU A 250 -12.33 -14.77 -3.44
N VAL A 251 -13.03 -15.14 -4.51
CA VAL A 251 -14.43 -14.77 -4.78
C VAL A 251 -15.36 -15.83 -4.19
N LYS A 252 -15.73 -15.65 -2.91
CA LYS A 252 -16.57 -16.62 -2.18
C LYS A 252 -18.00 -16.11 -2.00
N LYS A 253 -18.96 -16.83 -2.57
CA LYS A 253 -20.41 -16.57 -2.41
C LYS A 253 -20.88 -16.54 -0.96
N ASP A 254 -20.33 -17.41 -0.11
CA ASP A 254 -20.68 -17.46 1.31
C ASP A 254 -20.37 -16.16 2.04
N PHE A 255 -19.30 -15.46 1.63
CA PHE A 255 -18.91 -14.18 2.19
C PHE A 255 -19.56 -12.99 1.48
N LEU A 256 -19.58 -13.00 0.14
CA LEU A 256 -20.01 -11.86 -0.68
C LEU A 256 -21.54 -11.78 -0.82
N GLY A 257 -22.19 -12.90 -1.13
CA GLY A 257 -23.55 -12.93 -1.68
C GLY A 257 -23.53 -13.17 -3.19
N SER A 258 -24.50 -12.60 -3.92
CA SER A 258 -24.61 -12.72 -5.38
C SER A 258 -24.84 -11.37 -6.05
N GLY A 259 -24.68 -11.33 -7.37
CA GLY A 259 -24.90 -10.13 -8.19
C GLY A 259 -23.74 -9.12 -8.19
N TYR A 260 -22.55 -9.54 -7.75
CA TYR A 260 -21.32 -8.75 -7.93
C TYR A 260 -20.81 -8.89 -9.36
N ILE A 261 -20.11 -7.87 -9.82
CA ILE A 261 -19.41 -7.83 -11.12
C ILE A 261 -17.92 -7.90 -10.83
N VAL A 262 -17.27 -8.96 -11.30
CA VAL A 262 -15.85 -9.25 -11.05
C VAL A 262 -15.02 -8.95 -12.29
N CYS A 263 -14.22 -7.90 -12.23
CA CYS A 263 -13.19 -7.59 -13.21
C CYS A 263 -11.92 -8.37 -12.88
N ILE A 264 -11.39 -9.11 -13.84
CA ILE A 264 -10.19 -9.93 -13.72
C ILE A 264 -9.08 -9.24 -14.54
N ASP A 265 -8.14 -8.61 -13.84
CA ASP A 265 -7.05 -7.87 -14.46
C ASP A 265 -5.72 -8.63 -14.39
N ASN A 266 -4.92 -8.55 -15.45
CA ASN A 266 -3.57 -9.12 -15.58
C ASN A 266 -3.47 -10.66 -15.34
N LEU A 267 -4.61 -11.35 -15.25
CA LEU A 267 -4.73 -12.79 -15.07
C LEU A 267 -5.22 -13.46 -16.35
N GLN A 268 -4.80 -14.71 -16.56
CA GLN A 268 -5.36 -15.51 -17.66
C GLN A 268 -6.80 -15.88 -17.34
N THR A 269 -7.74 -15.14 -17.92
CA THR A 269 -9.17 -15.49 -17.92
C THR A 269 -9.38 -16.74 -18.78
N SER A 270 -10.30 -17.61 -18.36
CA SER A 270 -10.71 -18.77 -19.16
C SER A 270 -12.23 -18.87 -19.17
N ARG A 271 -12.79 -19.47 -20.21
CA ARG A 271 -14.23 -19.69 -20.30
C ARG A 271 -14.77 -20.46 -19.09
N PHE A 272 -14.08 -21.52 -18.68
CA PHE A 272 -14.42 -22.29 -17.48
C PHE A 272 -14.49 -21.44 -16.21
N LEU A 273 -13.61 -20.45 -16.05
CA LEU A 273 -13.64 -19.55 -14.91
C LEU A 273 -14.89 -18.65 -14.93
N LEU A 274 -15.20 -18.07 -16.09
CA LEU A 274 -16.37 -17.20 -16.22
C LEU A 274 -17.68 -17.98 -16.12
N ASP A 275 -17.75 -19.20 -16.68
CA ASP A 275 -18.85 -20.15 -16.48
C ASP A 275 -19.07 -20.47 -15.00
N HIS A 276 -17.99 -20.76 -14.26
CA HIS A 276 -18.06 -21.06 -12.84
C HIS A 276 -18.57 -19.86 -12.02
N LEU A 277 -18.04 -18.66 -12.27
CA LEU A 277 -18.49 -17.44 -11.62
C LEU A 277 -19.98 -17.16 -11.90
N ASN A 278 -20.42 -17.34 -13.14
CA ASN A 278 -21.82 -17.17 -13.52
C ASN A 278 -22.75 -18.16 -12.81
N GLN A 279 -22.35 -19.44 -12.71
CA GLN A 279 -23.09 -20.47 -11.96
C GLN A 279 -23.19 -20.15 -10.47
N GLU A 280 -22.16 -19.52 -9.90
CA GLU A 280 -22.18 -19.03 -8.52
C GLU A 280 -23.04 -17.76 -8.34
N GLY A 281 -23.49 -17.13 -9.43
CA GLY A 281 -24.31 -15.92 -9.42
C GLY A 281 -23.51 -14.63 -9.44
N PHE A 282 -22.30 -14.67 -10.02
CA PHE A 282 -21.43 -13.52 -10.25
C PHE A 282 -21.36 -13.18 -11.73
N GLY A 283 -21.43 -11.89 -12.02
CA GLY A 283 -21.00 -11.36 -13.30
C GLY A 283 -19.48 -11.26 -13.36
N ALA A 284 -18.86 -11.47 -14.51
CA ALA A 284 -17.41 -11.37 -14.63
C ALA A 284 -16.97 -10.83 -15.99
N SER A 285 -15.91 -10.03 -16.00
CA SER A 285 -15.22 -9.59 -17.21
C SER A 285 -13.71 -9.67 -17.02
N GLY A 286 -12.96 -9.84 -18.11
CA GLY A 286 -11.50 -9.81 -18.04
C GLY A 286 -10.84 -10.05 -19.39
N GLU A 287 -9.58 -9.66 -19.48
CA GLU A 287 -8.77 -9.91 -20.68
C GLU A 287 -8.59 -11.42 -20.90
N TYR A 288 -8.69 -11.83 -22.16
CA TYR A 288 -8.52 -13.20 -22.60
C TYR A 288 -7.37 -13.28 -23.62
N LYS A 289 -6.53 -14.31 -23.51
CA LYS A 289 -5.54 -14.61 -24.56
C LYS A 289 -6.04 -15.76 -25.40
N GLN A 290 -6.13 -15.57 -26.72
CA GLN A 290 -6.59 -16.51 -27.74
C GLN A 290 -5.84 -17.87 -27.83
N GLU A 291 -5.02 -18.23 -26.85
CA GLU A 291 -4.29 -19.48 -26.88
C GLU A 291 -5.08 -20.63 -26.23
N LYS A 292 -5.70 -21.41 -27.12
CA LYS A 292 -6.13 -22.82 -27.01
C LYS A 292 -7.51 -23.13 -26.41
N VAL A 293 -8.35 -23.68 -27.31
CA VAL A 293 -9.41 -24.72 -27.17
C VAL A 293 -10.88 -24.27 -27.07
N ASP A 294 -11.23 -23.09 -26.56
CA ASP A 294 -12.66 -22.81 -26.26
C ASP A 294 -13.33 -21.59 -26.92
N VAL A 295 -12.64 -20.92 -27.85
CA VAL A 295 -13.22 -19.83 -28.65
C VAL A 295 -14.07 -20.41 -29.78
N PRO A 296 -15.22 -19.81 -30.17
CA PRO A 296 -15.89 -20.17 -31.41
C PRO A 296 -14.88 -20.20 -32.56
N ILE A 297 -14.92 -21.30 -33.32
CA ILE A 297 -13.98 -21.64 -34.39
C ILE A 297 -13.72 -20.42 -35.27
N LYS A 298 -12.45 -20.20 -35.64
CA LYS A 298 -12.03 -19.12 -36.55
C LYS A 298 -13.03 -18.96 -37.69
N HIS A 299 -13.67 -17.80 -37.78
CA HIS A 299 -14.55 -17.47 -38.89
C HIS A 299 -13.75 -16.73 -39.96
N GLU A 300 -14.24 -16.74 -41.20
CA GLU A 300 -13.62 -16.07 -42.36
C GLU A 300 -13.41 -14.55 -42.15
N ASN A 301 -14.02 -13.97 -41.11
CA ASN A 301 -14.04 -12.55 -40.77
C ASN A 301 -13.26 -12.19 -39.47
N ASP A 302 -12.44 -13.10 -38.93
CA ASP A 302 -11.65 -12.80 -37.74
C ASP A 302 -10.71 -11.61 -37.97
N LEU A 303 -10.57 -10.74 -36.96
CA LEU A 303 -9.59 -9.66 -36.99
C LEU A 303 -8.16 -10.23 -37.12
N THR A 304 -7.39 -9.68 -38.05
CA THR A 304 -6.00 -10.07 -38.30
C THR A 304 -5.07 -8.89 -38.11
N THR A 305 -3.75 -9.12 -38.13
CA THR A 305 -2.75 -8.03 -38.18
C THR A 305 -2.88 -7.12 -39.40
N ARG A 306 -3.70 -7.52 -40.39
CA ARG A 306 -4.03 -6.72 -41.58
C ARG A 306 -5.29 -5.86 -41.42
N SER A 307 -6.02 -6.02 -40.31
CA SER A 307 -7.20 -5.22 -40.01
C SER A 307 -6.82 -3.79 -39.60
N PRO A 308 -7.61 -2.77 -39.94
CA PRO A 308 -7.38 -1.40 -39.48
C PRO A 308 -7.26 -1.32 -37.95
N GLN A 309 -6.40 -0.44 -37.45
CA GLN A 309 -6.35 -0.13 -36.03
C GLN A 309 -7.71 0.41 -35.57
N GLY A 310 -8.18 0.01 -34.38
CA GLY A 310 -9.53 0.32 -33.90
C GLY A 310 -10.65 -0.57 -34.42
N SER A 311 -10.35 -1.59 -35.25
CA SER A 311 -11.37 -2.60 -35.61
C SER A 311 -11.81 -3.40 -34.37
N VAL A 312 -13.13 -3.56 -34.21
CA VAL A 312 -13.74 -4.32 -33.11
C VAL A 312 -14.70 -5.37 -33.67
N GLN A 313 -14.61 -6.58 -33.15
CA GLN A 313 -15.51 -7.69 -33.44
C GLN A 313 -16.18 -8.16 -32.16
N TRP A 314 -17.51 -8.21 -32.17
CA TRP A 314 -18.31 -8.73 -31.07
C TRP A 314 -18.83 -10.13 -31.42
N ILE A 315 -18.66 -11.09 -30.52
CA ILE A 315 -19.17 -12.45 -30.66
C ILE A 315 -19.99 -12.76 -29.41
N ARG A 316 -21.26 -13.19 -29.56
CA ARG A 316 -22.08 -13.65 -28.43
C ARG A 316 -22.37 -15.15 -28.56
N LYS A 317 -22.24 -15.89 -27.46
CA LYS A 317 -22.62 -17.31 -27.36
C LYS A 317 -23.18 -17.59 -25.96
N GLY A 318 -24.51 -17.64 -25.86
CA GLY A 318 -25.20 -17.70 -24.57
C GLY A 318 -24.92 -16.44 -23.75
N ALA A 319 -24.55 -16.63 -22.48
CA ALA A 319 -24.23 -15.55 -21.55
C ALA A 319 -22.87 -14.85 -21.83
N PHE A 320 -22.07 -15.34 -22.77
CA PHE A 320 -20.73 -14.80 -23.02
C PHE A 320 -20.71 -13.82 -24.19
N LEU A 321 -20.09 -12.67 -23.96
CA LEU A 321 -19.72 -11.68 -24.96
C LEU A 321 -18.20 -11.61 -25.07
N TRP A 322 -17.67 -11.92 -26.26
CA TRP A 322 -16.28 -11.65 -26.61
C TRP A 322 -16.21 -10.37 -27.42
N MET A 323 -15.27 -9.50 -27.06
CA MET A 323 -14.86 -8.35 -27.84
C MET A 323 -13.42 -8.58 -28.27
N ASP A 324 -13.20 -8.80 -29.56
CA ASP A 324 -11.88 -8.84 -30.15
C ASP A 324 -11.56 -7.47 -30.75
N THR A 325 -10.44 -6.89 -30.33
CA THR A 325 -9.79 -5.77 -31.02
C THR A 325 -8.50 -6.29 -31.65
N ARG A 326 -7.87 -5.49 -32.52
CA ARG A 326 -6.55 -5.84 -33.07
C ARG A 326 -5.49 -6.06 -31.97
N GLU A 327 -5.67 -5.46 -30.79
CA GLU A 327 -4.63 -5.34 -29.75
C GLU A 327 -4.94 -6.17 -28.49
N ALA A 328 -6.21 -6.42 -28.20
CA ALA A 328 -6.68 -7.18 -27.04
C ALA A 328 -8.01 -7.89 -27.31
N SER A 329 -8.21 -9.01 -26.62
CA SER A 329 -9.49 -9.73 -26.58
C SER A 329 -10.06 -9.66 -25.16
N LEU A 330 -11.31 -9.23 -25.01
CA LEU A 330 -12.05 -9.20 -23.74
C LEU A 330 -13.16 -10.26 -23.77
N CYS A 331 -13.42 -10.90 -22.64
CA CYS A 331 -14.61 -11.74 -22.46
C CYS A 331 -15.42 -11.26 -21.25
N SER A 332 -16.75 -11.24 -21.37
CA SER A 332 -17.66 -10.77 -20.32
C SER A 332 -18.94 -11.60 -20.26
N THR A 333 -19.52 -11.74 -19.07
CA THR A 333 -20.86 -12.30 -18.83
C THR A 333 -21.92 -11.26 -18.47
N VAL A 334 -21.54 -9.97 -18.43
CA VAL A 334 -22.40 -8.89 -17.92
C VAL A 334 -22.78 -7.85 -18.97
N HIS A 335 -22.00 -7.71 -20.05
CA HIS A 335 -22.21 -6.64 -21.01
C HIS A 335 -23.23 -7.02 -22.09
N PRO A 336 -24.17 -6.13 -22.44
CA PRO A 336 -25.03 -6.29 -23.60
C PRO A 336 -24.25 -6.09 -24.90
N VAL A 337 -24.76 -6.64 -25.99
CA VAL A 337 -24.19 -6.42 -27.33
C VAL A 337 -24.63 -5.02 -27.80
N GLY A 338 -23.67 -4.11 -27.98
CA GLY A 338 -23.88 -2.96 -28.86
C GLY A 338 -24.24 -1.60 -28.23
N ASN A 339 -23.77 -1.26 -27.04
CA ASN A 339 -23.70 0.17 -26.70
C ASN A 339 -22.49 0.78 -27.42
N GLY A 340 -22.75 1.68 -28.35
CA GLY A 340 -21.74 2.45 -29.10
C GLY A 340 -21.01 3.49 -28.25
N ASP A 341 -20.84 3.25 -26.95
CA ASP A 341 -20.00 4.11 -26.11
C ASP A 341 -18.57 3.95 -26.56
N THR A 342 -17.91 5.07 -26.84
CA THR A 342 -16.59 5.08 -27.47
C THR A 342 -15.61 5.67 -26.46
N ALA A 343 -14.65 4.89 -25.97
CA ALA A 343 -13.50 5.42 -25.24
C ALA A 343 -12.51 6.08 -26.20
N HIS A 344 -11.96 7.20 -25.77
CA HIS A 344 -10.95 7.96 -26.51
C HIS A 344 -9.58 7.55 -26.00
N HIS A 345 -8.82 6.85 -26.84
CA HIS A 345 -7.41 6.53 -26.57
C HIS A 345 -6.49 7.48 -27.34
N TRP A 346 -5.49 8.00 -26.65
CA TRP A 346 -4.40 8.76 -27.25
C TRP A 346 -3.22 7.84 -27.50
N LEU A 347 -2.88 7.62 -28.76
CA LEU A 347 -1.67 6.90 -29.12
C LEU A 347 -0.61 7.87 -29.63
N LYS A 348 0.65 7.64 -29.25
CA LYS A 348 1.79 8.43 -29.67
C LYS A 348 2.67 7.58 -30.57
N GLU A 349 2.55 7.77 -31.88
CA GLU A 349 3.42 7.16 -32.89
C GLU A 349 4.27 8.24 -33.54
N GLU A 350 5.57 7.99 -33.68
CA GLU A 350 6.56 8.86 -34.35
C GLU A 350 6.54 10.35 -33.95
N GLY A 351 6.04 10.67 -32.76
CA GLY A 351 6.03 12.04 -32.23
C GLY A 351 4.73 12.82 -32.48
N GLU A 352 3.76 12.26 -33.22
CA GLU A 352 2.42 12.82 -33.36
C GLU A 352 1.42 12.05 -32.47
N GLU A 353 0.55 12.80 -31.80
CA GLU A 353 -0.53 12.26 -30.96
C GLU A 353 -1.78 12.13 -31.82
N GLN A 354 -2.28 10.91 -31.97
CA GLN A 354 -3.49 10.63 -32.74
C GLN A 354 -4.59 10.10 -31.82
N GLU A 355 -5.77 10.71 -31.93
CA GLU A 355 -6.96 10.33 -31.18
C GLU A 355 -7.69 9.19 -31.91
N ILE A 356 -7.81 8.04 -31.25
CA ILE A 356 -8.51 6.88 -31.80
C ILE A 356 -9.70 6.55 -30.90
N SER A 357 -10.88 6.50 -31.51
CA SER A 357 -12.15 6.19 -30.84
C SER A 357 -12.38 4.68 -30.87
N ILE A 358 -12.35 4.02 -29.71
CA ILE A 358 -12.57 2.57 -29.56
C ILE A 358 -13.87 2.34 -28.76
N PRO A 359 -14.81 1.50 -29.22
CA PRO A 359 -15.99 1.10 -28.45
C PRO A 359 -15.60 0.54 -27.07
N SER A 360 -16.01 1.21 -25.98
CA SER A 360 -15.75 0.81 -24.61
C SER A 360 -17.00 0.16 -24.00
N PRO A 361 -16.88 -1.00 -23.33
CA PRO A 361 -17.89 -1.45 -22.39
C PRO A 361 -17.72 -0.63 -21.11
N THR A 362 -18.16 0.63 -21.13
CA THR A 362 -17.89 1.60 -20.07
C THR A 362 -18.64 1.25 -18.79
N GLU A 363 -17.93 0.64 -17.84
CA GLU A 363 -17.54 1.23 -16.56
C GLU A 363 -16.20 0.58 -16.24
N GLU A 364 -15.12 1.13 -16.81
CA GLU A 364 -13.78 0.77 -16.36
C GLU A 364 -13.73 1.07 -14.86
N VAL A 365 -13.72 0.00 -14.05
CA VAL A 365 -13.20 0.09 -12.70
C VAL A 365 -11.76 0.53 -12.90
N ASP A 366 -11.53 1.84 -12.79
CA ASP A 366 -10.24 2.51 -12.97
C ASP A 366 -9.20 1.66 -12.27
N SER A 367 -8.40 0.93 -13.06
CA SER A 367 -7.50 -0.06 -12.52
C SER A 367 -6.55 0.70 -11.60
N SER A 368 -6.36 0.20 -10.38
CA SER A 368 -5.57 0.90 -9.36
C SER A 368 -4.08 1.01 -9.73
N ASP A 369 -3.71 0.73 -10.98
CA ASP A 369 -2.38 0.80 -11.55
C ASP A 369 -1.71 2.17 -11.39
N GLN A 370 -2.47 3.27 -11.26
CA GLN A 370 -1.88 4.57 -10.90
C GLN A 370 -1.45 4.65 -9.42
N VAL A 371 -2.00 3.83 -8.52
CA VAL A 371 -1.71 3.84 -7.08
C VAL A 371 -0.63 2.80 -6.70
N ILE A 372 -0.39 1.79 -7.55
CA ILE A 372 0.60 0.71 -7.32
C ILE A 372 2.05 1.19 -7.49
N GLY A 373 2.29 2.35 -8.12
CA GLY A 373 3.64 2.88 -8.36
C GLY A 373 4.43 3.33 -7.11
N THR A 374 3.77 3.55 -5.97
CA THR A 374 4.42 4.08 -4.76
C THR A 374 4.19 3.15 -3.58
N SER A 375 5.00 2.08 -3.51
CA SER A 375 5.06 1.28 -2.28
C SER A 375 5.47 2.18 -1.12
N LEU A 376 4.61 2.27 -0.11
CA LEU A 376 4.82 3.07 1.11
C LEU A 376 6.19 2.76 1.72
N VAL A 377 6.56 1.48 1.74
CA VAL A 377 7.81 1.02 2.35
C VAL A 377 8.74 0.45 1.28
N HIS A 378 9.15 1.27 0.31
CA HIS A 378 10.14 0.89 -0.71
C HIS A 378 11.58 0.81 -0.16
N ARG A 379 11.78 0.11 0.96
CA ARG A 379 13.11 -0.24 1.46
C ARG A 379 13.32 -1.72 1.26
N ASN A 380 13.81 -2.05 0.07
CA ASN A 380 14.19 -3.38 -0.38
C ASN A 380 14.81 -4.23 0.76
N SER A 381 14.00 -5.05 1.41
CA SER A 381 14.50 -5.98 2.42
C SER A 381 15.20 -7.16 1.75
N ARG A 382 16.26 -7.64 2.40
CA ARG A 382 16.95 -8.89 2.04
C ARG A 382 16.21 -10.12 2.58
N THR A 383 15.28 -9.94 3.51
CA THR A 383 14.47 -11.01 4.10
C THR A 383 13.03 -10.90 3.61
N TRP A 384 12.53 -11.97 3.01
CA TRP A 384 11.19 -11.99 2.44
C TRP A 384 10.05 -11.84 3.47
N PRO A 385 10.16 -12.32 4.74
CA PRO A 385 9.08 -12.13 5.72
C PRO A 385 8.87 -10.66 6.06
N ILE A 386 9.95 -9.88 6.12
CA ILE A 386 9.87 -8.43 6.32
C ILE A 386 9.18 -7.75 5.13
N THR A 387 9.45 -8.20 3.89
CA THR A 387 8.72 -7.69 2.72
C THR A 387 7.21 -7.96 2.85
N VAL A 388 6.82 -9.16 3.31
CA VAL A 388 5.41 -9.49 3.52
C VAL A 388 4.81 -8.63 4.64
N PHE A 389 5.49 -8.48 5.78
CA PHE A 389 5.06 -7.58 6.86
C PHE A 389 4.83 -6.15 6.36
N GLN A 390 5.77 -5.60 5.58
CA GLN A 390 5.66 -4.26 5.00
C GLN A 390 4.46 -4.15 4.06
N HIS A 391 4.20 -5.19 3.25
CA HIS A 391 3.04 -5.23 2.37
C HIS A 391 1.72 -5.30 3.15
N LEU A 392 1.65 -6.10 4.21
CA LEU A 392 0.48 -6.20 5.09
C LEU A 392 0.22 -4.88 5.82
N PHE A 393 1.27 -4.23 6.30
CA PHE A 393 1.19 -2.89 6.87
C PHE A 393 0.65 -1.87 5.86
N GLU A 394 1.14 -1.92 4.63
CA GLU A 394 0.70 -1.06 3.53
C GLU A 394 -0.78 -1.32 3.15
N ILE A 395 -1.24 -2.58 3.14
CA ILE A 395 -2.67 -2.92 2.99
C ILE A 395 -3.48 -2.26 4.10
N ALA A 396 -3.06 -2.38 5.36
CA ALA A 396 -3.77 -1.78 6.49
C ALA A 396 -3.88 -0.24 6.36
N VAL A 397 -2.81 0.44 5.95
CA VAL A 397 -2.82 1.91 5.74
C VAL A 397 -3.75 2.28 4.58
N ARG A 398 -3.66 1.62 3.42
CA ARG A 398 -4.53 1.90 2.27
C ARG A 398 -6.00 1.59 2.56
N ASN A 399 -6.28 0.48 3.23
CA ASN A 399 -7.64 0.13 3.63
C ASN A 399 -8.20 1.14 4.64
N SER A 400 -7.37 1.64 5.55
CA SER A 400 -7.79 2.69 6.48
C SER A 400 -8.17 3.97 5.75
N PHE A 401 -7.41 4.35 4.72
CA PHE A 401 -7.74 5.50 3.88
C PHE A 401 -8.98 5.26 3.00
N ALA A 402 -9.16 4.06 2.46
CA ALA A 402 -10.36 3.71 1.70
C ALA A 402 -11.63 3.83 2.57
N ILE A 403 -11.56 3.36 3.83
CA ILE A 403 -12.63 3.59 4.81
C ILE A 403 -12.82 5.07 5.09
N HIS A 404 -11.75 5.85 5.32
CA HIS A 404 -11.86 7.29 5.53
C HIS A 404 -12.59 8.01 4.38
N LYS A 405 -12.26 7.67 3.13
CA LYS A 405 -12.95 8.18 1.94
C LYS A 405 -14.43 7.82 1.94
N ASP A 406 -14.75 6.53 2.09
CA ASP A 406 -16.13 6.03 2.11
C ASP A 406 -16.97 6.70 3.22
N ARG A 407 -16.37 6.93 4.39
CA ARG A 407 -17.01 7.66 5.49
C ARG A 407 -17.23 9.13 5.15
N CYS A 408 -16.21 9.82 4.64
CA CYS A 408 -16.34 11.20 4.21
C CYS A 408 -17.45 11.37 3.16
N ASP A 409 -17.49 10.49 2.16
CA ASP A 409 -18.52 10.49 1.11
C ASP A 409 -19.91 10.28 1.71
N SER A 410 -20.08 9.32 2.62
CA SER A 410 -21.36 9.06 3.31
C SER A 410 -21.85 10.24 4.16
N MET A 411 -20.94 11.08 4.65
CA MET A 411 -21.23 12.26 5.47
C MET A 411 -21.15 13.57 4.69
N GLN A 412 -20.97 13.51 3.36
CA GLN A 412 -20.79 14.68 2.48
C GLN A 412 -19.64 15.61 2.93
N GLN A 413 -18.58 15.03 3.47
CA GLN A 413 -17.36 15.72 3.89
C GLN A 413 -16.26 15.54 2.85
N LYS A 414 -15.36 16.52 2.75
CA LYS A 414 -14.18 16.39 1.89
C LYS A 414 -13.16 15.43 2.54
N PRO A 415 -12.73 14.35 1.87
CA PRO A 415 -11.71 13.46 2.41
C PRO A 415 -10.35 14.17 2.51
N MET A 416 -9.49 13.65 3.38
CA MET A 416 -8.11 14.11 3.48
C MET A 416 -7.36 13.77 2.19
N VAL A 417 -6.42 14.63 1.81
CA VAL A 417 -5.43 14.26 0.79
C VAL A 417 -4.57 13.12 1.35
N TRP A 418 -4.19 12.17 0.50
CA TRP A 418 -3.42 10.98 0.88
C TRP A 418 -2.20 11.29 1.78
N GLN A 419 -1.37 12.26 1.39
CA GLN A 419 -0.20 12.64 2.19
C GLN A 419 -0.59 13.16 3.59
N CYS A 420 -1.64 13.98 3.71
CA CYS A 420 -2.11 14.45 5.01
C CYS A 420 -2.63 13.31 5.87
N PHE A 421 -3.26 12.30 5.26
CA PHE A 421 -3.70 11.10 5.97
C PHE A 421 -2.51 10.30 6.51
N GLU A 422 -1.45 10.12 5.70
CA GLU A 422 -0.21 9.46 6.15
C GLU A 422 0.46 10.21 7.30
N GLU A 423 0.55 11.54 7.21
CA GLU A 423 1.16 12.39 8.24
C GLU A 423 0.39 12.32 9.56
N ASP A 424 -0.94 12.38 9.51
CA ASP A 424 -1.80 12.25 10.70
C ASP A 424 -1.70 10.86 11.34
N LEU A 425 -1.77 9.81 10.53
CA LEU A 425 -1.61 8.43 11.00
C LEU A 425 -0.21 8.21 11.61
N ALA A 426 0.84 8.72 10.98
CA ALA A 426 2.19 8.62 11.52
C ALA A 426 2.28 9.34 12.88
N ALA A 427 1.79 10.57 12.96
CA ALA A 427 1.77 11.33 14.20
C ALA A 427 1.01 10.61 15.32
N HIS A 428 -0.16 10.04 15.01
CA HIS A 428 -0.95 9.23 15.95
C HIS A 428 -0.15 8.03 16.48
N LEU A 429 0.46 7.23 15.60
CA LEU A 429 1.26 6.07 15.99
C LEU A 429 2.51 6.43 16.79
N LEU A 430 3.03 7.64 16.58
CA LEU A 430 4.20 8.18 17.27
C LEU A 430 3.84 8.86 18.60
N GLY A 431 2.54 9.06 18.88
CA GLY A 431 2.05 9.75 20.08
C GLY A 431 2.35 11.25 20.07
N VAL A 432 2.39 11.87 18.88
CA VAL A 432 2.64 13.30 18.70
C VAL A 432 1.52 13.94 17.86
N SER A 433 1.43 15.27 17.88
CA SER A 433 0.56 16.01 16.95
C SER A 433 1.35 16.43 15.72
N VAL A 434 0.73 16.39 14.53
CA VAL A 434 1.31 16.94 13.29
C VAL A 434 1.67 18.41 13.47
N LYS A 435 0.89 19.15 14.28
CA LYS A 435 1.09 20.58 14.57
C LYS A 435 2.10 20.84 15.69
N ASN A 436 2.70 19.81 16.28
CA ASN A 436 3.76 20.04 17.26
C ASN A 436 4.92 20.73 16.52
N LYS A 437 5.20 21.98 16.90
CA LYS A 437 6.48 22.62 16.58
C LYS A 437 7.58 21.63 17.00
N PRO A 438 8.63 21.42 16.20
CA PRO A 438 9.74 20.58 16.63
C PRO A 438 10.12 21.04 18.02
N GLN A 439 10.09 20.13 19.02
CA GLN A 439 10.71 20.41 20.30
C GLN A 439 12.09 20.93 19.95
N LYS A 440 12.36 22.21 20.27
CA LYS A 440 13.71 22.75 20.19
C LYS A 440 14.52 21.77 21.02
N ILE A 441 15.35 20.98 20.33
CA ILE A 441 16.44 20.30 21.00
C ILE A 441 17.16 21.44 21.70
N PRO A 442 17.37 21.40 23.04
CA PRO A 442 18.15 22.43 23.70
C PRO A 442 19.45 22.52 22.91
N ASP A 443 19.63 23.62 22.19
CA ASP A 443 20.85 23.83 21.46
C ASP A 443 21.87 24.04 22.57
N ASP A 444 22.75 23.07 22.80
CA ASP A 444 23.82 23.09 23.82
C ASP A 444 24.84 24.23 23.57
N GLN A 445 24.49 25.24 22.79
CA GLN A 445 25.34 26.35 22.34
C GLN A 445 25.02 27.68 23.03
N HIS A 446 24.11 27.74 23.99
CA HIS A 446 23.97 28.94 24.83
C HIS A 446 25.02 28.93 25.95
N LEU A 447 26.30 29.07 25.57
CA LEU A 447 27.40 29.14 26.54
C LEU A 447 27.62 30.57 27.02
N PRO A 448 27.73 30.79 28.34
CA PRO A 448 28.10 32.09 28.87
C PRO A 448 29.59 32.34 28.63
N VAL A 449 29.91 33.41 27.92
CA VAL A 449 31.29 33.86 27.68
C VAL A 449 31.50 35.28 28.25
N PRO A 450 32.73 35.62 28.68
CA PRO A 450 33.05 36.99 29.07
C PRO A 450 32.94 37.94 27.87
N THR A 451 32.43 39.15 28.08
CA THR A 451 32.30 40.16 27.02
C THR A 451 33.63 40.69 26.49
N SER A 452 34.73 40.45 27.22
CA SER A 452 36.08 40.90 26.89
C SER A 452 37.08 39.73 26.87
N SER A 453 36.75 38.66 26.14
CA SER A 453 37.69 37.55 25.92
C SER A 453 38.97 38.08 25.25
N GLY A 454 40.15 37.62 25.70
CA GLY A 454 41.45 38.06 25.17
C GLY A 454 42.12 39.27 25.84
N GLN A 455 41.45 39.96 26.77
CA GLN A 455 42.06 41.10 27.50
C GLN A 455 42.91 40.64 28.71
N PRO A 456 43.86 41.48 29.21
CA PRO A 456 44.62 41.19 30.43
C PRO A 456 43.70 40.98 31.64
N ARG A 457 44.07 40.09 32.56
CA ARG A 457 43.21 39.68 33.71
C ARG A 457 42.63 40.86 34.50
N ALA A 458 43.39 41.92 34.70
CA ALA A 458 42.97 43.12 35.45
C ALA A 458 41.77 43.85 34.82
N HIS A 459 41.57 43.68 33.51
CA HIS A 459 40.59 44.46 32.73
C HIS A 459 39.33 43.68 32.38
N ARG A 460 39.34 42.34 32.53
CA ARG A 460 38.22 41.46 32.14
C ARG A 460 36.92 41.72 32.91
N ALA A 461 37.02 42.29 34.11
CA ALA A 461 35.87 42.58 34.95
C ALA A 461 35.27 43.97 34.72
N SER A 462 35.94 44.88 34.00
CA SER A 462 35.58 46.30 33.93
C SER A 462 35.40 46.80 32.49
N LEU A 463 36.21 46.34 31.54
CA LEU A 463 36.13 46.73 30.14
C LEU A 463 35.08 45.91 29.37
N GLY A 464 34.36 46.56 28.46
CA GLY A 464 33.40 45.88 27.58
C GLY A 464 32.13 45.37 28.27
N ARG A 465 31.78 45.89 29.46
CA ARG A 465 30.54 45.51 30.14
C ARG A 465 29.32 45.90 29.30
N ARG A 466 28.34 45.00 29.24
CA ARG A 466 27.06 45.21 28.55
C ARG A 466 25.94 45.41 29.55
N ARG A 467 24.80 45.92 29.09
CA ARG A 467 23.57 45.99 29.89
C ARG A 467 22.84 44.65 29.78
N CYS A 468 22.47 44.05 30.92
CA CYS A 468 21.74 42.79 30.94
C CYS A 468 20.37 42.95 30.28
N LYS A 469 20.00 42.04 29.38
CA LYS A 469 18.70 42.10 28.69
C LYS A 469 17.51 41.90 29.65
N VAL A 470 17.67 41.07 30.67
CA VAL A 470 16.61 40.70 31.63
C VAL A 470 16.46 41.71 32.76
N CYS A 471 17.55 42.00 33.49
CA CYS A 471 17.48 42.86 34.69
C CYS A 471 18.01 44.28 34.47
N HIS A 472 18.49 44.60 33.26
CA HIS A 472 19.02 45.93 32.88
C HIS A 472 20.24 46.42 33.66
N ARG A 473 20.84 45.60 34.53
CA ARG A 473 22.09 45.91 35.25
C ARG A 473 23.32 45.66 34.38
N SER A 474 24.44 46.27 34.74
CA SER A 474 25.72 46.06 34.06
C SER A 474 26.26 44.64 34.30
N THR A 475 26.71 43.96 33.25
CA THR A 475 27.26 42.59 33.30
C THR A 475 28.52 42.47 32.43
N ALA A 476 29.46 41.62 32.88
CA ALA A 476 30.66 41.24 32.13
C ALA A 476 30.48 39.93 31.35
N TRP A 477 29.26 39.38 31.35
CA TRP A 477 28.92 38.10 30.73
C TRP A 477 27.91 38.30 29.60
N MET A 478 28.02 37.47 28.57
CA MET A 478 27.09 37.41 27.44
C MET A 478 26.89 35.97 26.98
N CYS A 479 25.80 35.70 26.28
CA CYS A 479 25.65 34.46 25.53
C CYS A 479 26.44 34.56 24.22
N GLU A 480 27.30 33.59 23.93
CA GLU A 480 28.09 33.56 22.69
C GLU A 480 27.21 33.51 21.44
N THR A 481 26.17 32.68 21.45
CA THR A 481 25.28 32.45 20.30
C THR A 481 24.29 33.57 20.07
N CYS A 482 23.74 34.15 21.15
CA CYS A 482 22.73 35.21 21.05
C CYS A 482 23.32 36.62 21.00
N ASP A 483 24.62 36.78 21.27
CA ASP A 483 25.31 38.08 21.40
C ASP A 483 24.61 39.07 22.37
N VAL A 484 23.97 38.57 23.43
CA VAL A 484 23.25 39.40 24.42
C VAL A 484 23.95 39.37 25.78
N GLY A 485 24.02 40.54 26.43
CA GLY A 485 24.51 40.65 27.80
C GLY A 485 23.54 40.02 28.79
N LEU A 486 24.01 39.05 29.59
CA LEU A 486 23.22 38.33 30.59
C LEU A 486 23.99 38.22 31.90
N CYS A 487 23.31 38.35 33.04
CA CYS A 487 23.96 38.17 34.34
C CYS A 487 24.17 36.68 34.65
N LEU A 488 25.35 36.36 35.16
CA LEU A 488 25.72 35.05 35.69
C LEU A 488 26.30 35.23 37.10
N GLN A 489 25.41 35.34 38.09
CA GLN A 489 25.77 35.38 39.52
C GLN A 489 24.96 34.32 40.29
N PRO A 490 25.46 33.79 41.41
CA PRO A 490 24.77 32.75 42.18
C PRO A 490 23.33 33.12 42.59
N ASP A 491 23.13 34.38 42.97
CA ASP A 491 21.86 34.98 43.38
C ASP A 491 21.06 35.56 42.20
N ARG A 492 21.67 35.67 41.01
CA ARG A 492 21.08 36.30 39.83
C ARG A 492 21.59 35.67 38.53
N ASN A 493 20.98 34.54 38.17
CA ASN A 493 21.27 33.81 36.94
C ASN A 493 20.30 34.18 35.81
N CYS A 494 20.41 35.42 35.31
CA CYS A 494 19.62 35.87 34.16
C CYS A 494 19.96 35.12 32.88
N HIS A 495 21.16 34.53 32.80
CA HIS A 495 21.55 33.69 31.67
C HIS A 495 20.67 32.44 31.56
N TRP A 496 20.44 31.75 32.68
CA TRP A 496 19.53 30.61 32.69
C TRP A 496 18.08 31.04 32.43
N GLN A 497 17.61 32.12 33.07
CA GLN A 497 16.25 32.64 32.89
C GLN A 497 15.94 33.01 31.44
N TYR A 498 16.85 33.70 30.75
CA TYR A 498 16.64 34.15 29.37
C TYR A 498 16.45 32.99 28.38
N HIS A 499 17.08 31.85 28.62
CA HIS A 499 17.02 30.67 27.74
C HIS A 499 16.04 29.60 28.25
N GLN A 500 15.21 29.89 29.27
CA GLN A 500 14.14 28.99 29.70
C GLN A 500 12.89 29.09 28.82
N ASP A 501 12.66 30.26 28.22
CA ASP A 501 11.46 30.59 27.44
C ASP A 501 11.70 30.50 25.91
N ASP A 502 12.90 30.09 25.49
CA ASP A 502 13.32 30.04 24.09
C ASP A 502 13.05 28.68 23.44
#